data_AF-O85790-F1
#
_entry.id   AF-O85790-F1
#
_cell.length_a   1.000
_cell.length_b   1.000
_cell.length_c   1.000
_cell.angle_alpha   90.00
_cell.angle_beta   90.00
_cell.angle_gamma   90.00
#
_symmetry.space_group_name_H-M   'P 1'
#
loop_
_entity.id
_entity.type
_entity.pdbx_description
1 polymer ?
#
loop_
_entity_poly.entity_id
_entity_poly.type
_entity_poly.pdbx_seq_one_letter_code
_entity_poly.pdbx_strand_id
1 'polypeptide(L)' 'MLFMLDYSKESVNDYFLIDMKPFYASIECIERNFDPLTTELVVMSRADNTGLGLILELLLLKQKSGMILQM' A
#
# COMPACT_ATOMS: atom_id res chain seq x y z
N MET A 1 -6.73 20.10 -31.17
CA MET A 1 -5.32 19.98 -31.59
C MET A 1 -4.59 19.25 -30.47
N LEU A 2 -4.12 18.02 -30.73
CA LEU A 2 -3.38 17.22 -29.75
C LEU A 2 -1.88 17.43 -29.98
N PHE A 3 -1.15 17.81 -28.93
CA PHE A 3 0.32 17.81 -28.94
C PHE A 3 0.80 16.37 -28.76
N MET A 4 1.57 15.88 -29.73
CA MET A 4 2.23 14.58 -29.63
C MET A 4 3.66 14.81 -29.12
N LEU A 5 4.01 14.13 -28.03
CA LEU A 5 5.36 14.19 -27.46
C LEU A 5 6.29 13.32 -28.32
N ASP A 6 7.38 13.91 -28.81
CA ASP A 6 8.43 13.22 -29.58
C ASP A 6 9.48 12.66 -28.63
N TYR A 7 9.54 11.33 -28.55
CA TYR A 7 10.48 10.58 -27.71
C TYR A 7 11.68 10.01 -28.50
N SER A 8 11.87 10.40 -29.76
CA SER A 8 12.92 9.83 -30.64
C SER A 8 14.36 10.02 -30.14
N LYS A 9 14.59 10.93 -29.20
CA LYS A 9 15.90 11.25 -28.63
C LYS A 9 16.08 10.77 -27.20
N GLU A 10 15.05 10.23 -26.57
CA GLU A 10 15.14 9.73 -25.19
C GLU A 10 15.87 8.38 -25.17
N SER A 11 16.66 8.15 -24.13
CA SER A 11 17.41 6.89 -23.99
C SER A 11 16.47 5.72 -23.68
N VAL A 12 16.63 4.62 -24.41
CA VAL A 12 15.94 3.35 -24.11
C VAL A 12 16.83 2.54 -23.18
N ASN A 13 16.34 2.28 -21.96
CA ASN A 13 17.04 1.46 -20.97
C ASN A 13 16.08 0.44 -20.35
N ASP A 14 16.65 -0.64 -19.81
CA ASP A 14 15.92 -1.61 -19.01
C ASP A 14 15.79 -1.11 -17.57
N TYR A 15 14.55 -1.00 -17.08
CA TYR A 15 14.25 -0.58 -15.72
C TYR A 15 13.52 -1.69 -14.98
N PHE A 16 14.03 -2.07 -13.81
CA PHE A 16 13.32 -2.91 -12.86
C PHE A 16 12.70 -2.02 -11.78
N LEU A 17 11.38 -2.08 -11.63
CA LEU A 17 10.68 -1.54 -10.47
C LEU A 17 10.41 -2.68 -9.50
N ILE A 18 11.04 -2.60 -8.34
CA ILE A 18 10.83 -3.52 -7.23
C ILE A 18 10.07 -2.75 -6.17
N ASP A 19 8.86 -3.21 -5.87
CA ASP A 19 8.05 -2.71 -4.77
C ASP A 19 7.74 -3.88 -3.82
N MET A 20 7.67 -3.57 -2.53
CA MET A 20 7.33 -4.55 -1.50
C MET A 20 5.81 -4.68 -1.42
N LYS A 21 5.30 -5.89 -1.14
CA LYS A 21 3.90 -6.05 -0.71
C LYS A 21 3.62 -5.12 0.50
N PRO A 22 2.37 -4.62 0.65
CA PRO A 22 2.04 -3.40 1.39
C PRO A 22 2.88 -3.20 2.64
N PHE A 23 3.71 -2.16 2.61
CA PHE A 23 4.88 -1.97 3.45
C PHE A 23 4.53 -1.80 4.94
N TYR A 24 3.69 -0.81 5.26
CA TYR A 24 3.23 -0.54 6.63
C TYR A 24 2.41 -1.70 7.16
N ALA A 25 1.53 -2.28 6.34
CA ALA A 25 0.74 -3.43 6.77
C ALA A 25 1.63 -4.65 7.10
N SER A 26 2.72 -4.86 6.34
CA SER A 26 3.66 -5.95 6.58
C SER A 26 4.48 -5.75 7.86
N ILE A 27 4.93 -4.52 8.14
CA ILE A 27 5.64 -4.20 9.39
C ILE A 27 4.71 -4.43 10.59
N GLU A 28 3.49 -3.88 10.56
CA GLU A 28 2.55 -4.05 11.66
C GLU A 28 2.14 -5.51 11.88
N CYS A 29 2.04 -6.28 10.80
CA CYS A 29 1.80 -7.71 10.88
C CYS A 29 2.93 -8.42 11.64
N ILE A 30 4.19 -8.11 11.32
CA ILE A 30 5.37 -8.72 11.96
C ILE A 30 5.53 -8.25 13.41
N GLU A 31 5.37 -6.96 13.71
CA GLU A 31 5.42 -6.41 15.08
C GLU A 31 4.39 -7.06 16.00
N ARG A 32 3.24 -7.48 15.44
CA ARG A 32 2.17 -8.21 16.15
C ARG A 32 2.34 -9.71 16.14
N ASN A 33 3.44 -10.20 15.58
CA ASN A 33 3.77 -11.61 15.49
C ASN A 33 2.73 -12.42 14.66
N PHE A 34 2.18 -11.78 13.63
CA PHE A 34 1.28 -12.38 12.64
C PHE A 34 2.00 -12.69 11.33
N ASP A 35 1.51 -13.68 10.58
CA ASP A 35 2.07 -14.05 9.29
C ASP A 35 1.55 -13.14 8.16
N PRO A 36 2.41 -12.30 7.54
CA PRO A 36 2.00 -11.37 6.49
C PRO A 36 1.54 -12.05 5.19
N LEU A 37 1.72 -13.36 5.04
CA LEU A 37 1.25 -14.08 3.85
C LEU A 37 -0.15 -14.67 4.02
N THR A 38 -0.71 -14.64 5.22
CA THR A 38 -2.00 -15.28 5.52
C THR A 38 -2.94 -14.39 6.34
N THR A 39 -2.41 -13.34 6.99
CA THR A 39 -3.19 -12.46 7.87
C THR A 39 -3.96 -11.40 7.10
N GLU A 40 -5.23 -11.21 7.47
CA GLU A 40 -6.04 -10.07 7.00
C GLU A 40 -5.83 -8.87 7.93
N LEU A 41 -5.29 -7.77 7.42
CA LEU A 41 -4.94 -6.59 8.24
C LEU A 41 -5.18 -5.30 7.45
N VAL A 42 -5.64 -4.25 8.15
CA VAL A 42 -5.83 -2.91 7.58
C VAL A 42 -5.09 -1.88 8.42
N VAL A 43 -4.27 -1.07 7.76
CA VAL A 43 -3.63 0.11 8.37
C VAL A 43 -4.51 1.32 8.11
N MET A 44 -4.86 2.05 9.16
CA MET A 44 -5.73 3.23 9.09
C MET A 44 -5.14 4.42 9.86
N SER A 45 -5.08 5.58 9.22
CA SER A 45 -4.84 6.83 9.93
C SER A 45 -6.07 7.20 10.76
N ARG A 46 -5.86 7.58 12.02
CA ARG A 46 -6.88 8.17 12.89
C ARG A 46 -6.58 9.63 13.25
N ALA A 47 -5.94 10.38 12.35
CA ALA A 47 -5.72 11.80 12.57
C ALA A 47 -7.05 12.52 12.85
N ASP A 48 -7.03 13.50 13.76
CA ASP A 48 -8.24 14.15 14.30
C ASP A 48 -9.14 14.79 13.22
N ASN A 49 -8.60 15.04 12.03
CA ASN A 49 -9.29 15.62 10.87
C ASN A 49 -9.89 14.58 9.90
N THR A 50 -9.76 13.27 10.16
CA THR A 50 -10.19 12.21 9.23
C THR A 50 -11.60 11.69 9.48
N GLY A 51 -12.30 12.19 10.50
CA GLY A 51 -13.66 11.77 10.83
C GLY A 51 -13.74 10.32 11.29
N LEU A 52 -13.91 9.39 10.34
CA LEU A 52 -14.01 7.93 10.57
C LEU A 52 -12.69 7.17 10.35
N GLY A 53 -11.61 7.88 10.04
CA GLY A 53 -10.29 7.31 9.71
C GLY A 53 -10.08 7.14 8.21
N LEU A 54 -8.81 7.08 7.78
CA LEU A 54 -8.41 6.90 6.39
C LEU A 54 -7.63 5.59 6.25
N ILE A 55 -8.06 4.68 5.37
CA ILE A 55 -7.30 3.46 5.06
C ILE A 55 -6.05 3.85 4.27
N LEU A 56 -4.88 3.42 4.77
CA LEU A 56 -3.58 3.68 4.17
C LEU A 56 -3.10 2.47 3.36
N GLU A 57 -3.18 1.27 3.93
CA GLU A 57 -2.72 0.02 3.31
C GLU A 57 -3.51 -1.19 3.81
N LEU A 58 -3.52 -2.28 3.03
CA LEU A 58 -4.28 -3.50 3.33
C LEU A 58 -3.50 -4.77 3.00
N LEU A 59 -3.64 -5.79 3.84
CA LEU A 59 -3.13 -7.14 3.60
C LEU A 59 -4.28 -8.15 3.45
N LEU A 60 -4.23 -8.95 2.38
CA LEU A 60 -5.07 -10.12 2.06
C LEU A 60 -6.50 -10.10 2.62
N LEU A 61 -7.31 -9.11 2.26
CA LEU A 61 -8.72 -9.09 2.67
C LEU A 61 -9.56 -10.14 1.91
N LYS A 62 -10.13 -11.13 2.62
CA LYS A 62 -11.33 -11.87 2.17
C LYS A 62 -12.54 -11.45 2.99
N GLN A 63 -13.10 -10.27 2.70
CA GLN A 63 -14.40 -9.80 3.22
C GLN A 63 -14.79 -10.36 4.60
N LYS A 64 -13.96 -10.20 5.63
CA LYS A 64 -14.37 -10.48 7.01
C LYS A 64 -13.45 -9.76 7.99
N SER A 65 -13.96 -8.63 8.51
CA SER A 65 -13.59 -8.08 9.82
C SER A 65 -12.08 -8.04 10.12
N GLY A 66 -11.37 -7.07 9.53
CA GLY A 66 -9.94 -6.86 9.75
C GLY A 66 -9.63 -5.91 10.91
N MET A 67 -8.54 -6.19 11.63
CA MET A 67 -7.97 -5.35 12.69
C MET A 67 -7.56 -3.98 12.14
N ILE A 68 -7.88 -2.91 12.89
CA ILE A 68 -7.64 -1.50 12.54
C ILE A 68 -6.44 -1.02 13.35
N LEU A 69 -5.41 -0.47 12.69
CA LEU A 69 -4.26 0.09 13.40
C LEU A 69 -3.87 1.52 13.06
N GLN A 70 -3.57 2.28 14.13
CA GLN A 70 -3.12 3.66 14.14
C GLN A 70 -1.65 3.80 13.79
N MET A 71 -1.38 4.66 12.82
CA MET A 71 -0.29 5.61 12.89
C MET A 71 -0.85 6.98 13.26
#